data_AF-A0AAV0KB09-F1
#
_entry.id   AF-A0AAV0KB09-F1
#
_cell.length_a   1.000
_cell.length_b   1.000
_cell.length_c   1.000
_cell.angle_alpha   90.00
_cell.angle_beta   90.00
_cell.angle_gamma   90.00
#
_symmetry.space_group_name_H-M   'P 1'
#
loop_
_entity.id
_entity.type
_entity.pdbx_description
1 polymer ?
#
loop_
_entity_poly.entity_id
_entity_poly.type
_entity_poly.pdbx_seq_one_letter_code
_entity_poly.pdbx_strand_id
1 'polypeptide(L)'
;MISAGYLRECIQVYGSVRKSAVDSSFRRLGIEKLSIGDIQRLEWDALESKIRRWIRAAKVCVRILFASEKKLCEQIFDGIETAAVDEACFVETVKGPAVQLFNFAEAVSISRRSPEKMFKILDLHDALVDLMPDIESVFDAKSADSIRVQAAEILSRLAEAARGILSEFENAVLREPSKIPVPGGTIHPLTRYVMNYISLISDYKQTLIELIMSKPSTGSRYSGEFAELESKPPLALHLIWIIVILQFNLDGKSKLYKDVSLAHLFMMNNVHYIVQKVKGSTELREMIGDDYLRKLTGKFRQSATNYQRATWVGVLYCLRDEGLHVSGSFSSGVSKSALRERFKSFNGMFEEVHRTQATWLIPDTQLREELRISISEHLIPAYRSFLGRFRSHIESGRHPENYIKYSVEDLESAVLDFFEGCPVSQHSRKRSQ
;
A
#
# COMPACT_ATOMS: atom_id res chain seq x y z
N MET A 1 37.52 13.55 54.14
CA MET A 1 37.03 12.15 54.11
C MET A 1 38.00 11.23 53.39
N ILE A 2 38.38 11.55 52.14
CA ILE A 2 39.34 10.76 51.36
C ILE A 2 40.71 10.68 52.06
N SER A 3 41.28 11.82 52.47
CA SER A 3 42.52 11.88 53.26
C SER A 3 42.44 11.20 54.64
N ALA A 4 41.24 10.89 55.12
CA ALA A 4 40.99 10.22 56.39
C ALA A 4 40.70 8.71 56.22
N GLY A 5 40.88 8.14 55.01
CA GLY A 5 40.71 6.72 54.73
C GLY A 5 39.27 6.25 54.44
N TYR A 6 38.28 7.14 54.46
CA TYR A 6 36.85 6.81 54.29
C TYR A 6 36.37 6.92 52.84
N LEU A 7 37.20 6.53 51.86
CA LEU A 7 36.87 6.66 50.44
C LEU A 7 35.68 5.76 50.05
N ARG A 8 35.66 4.52 50.54
CA ARG A 8 34.63 3.53 50.20
C ARG A 8 33.25 3.93 50.72
N GLU A 9 33.18 4.44 51.94
CA GLU A 9 31.95 4.95 52.55
C GLU A 9 31.45 6.18 51.81
N CYS A 10 32.36 7.07 51.37
CA CYS A 10 32.01 8.24 50.57
C CYS A 10 31.34 7.82 49.24
N ILE A 11 31.92 6.86 48.52
CA ILE A 11 31.38 6.33 47.25
C ILE A 11 30.00 5.70 47.47
N GLN A 12 29.84 4.90 48.52
CA GLN A 12 28.56 4.26 48.83
C GLN A 12 27.45 5.27 49.14
N VAL A 13 27.74 6.29 49.96
CA VAL A 13 26.77 7.34 50.29
C VAL A 13 26.44 8.16 49.05
N TYR A 14 27.45 8.56 48.27
CA TYR A 14 27.26 9.26 47.01
C TYR A 14 26.37 8.47 46.05
N GLY A 15 26.73 7.22 45.74
CA GLY A 15 25.99 6.35 44.84
C GLY A 15 24.54 6.14 45.29
N SER A 16 24.30 5.94 46.59
CA SER A 16 22.94 5.80 47.14
C SER A 16 22.07 7.05 46.92
N VAL A 17 22.60 8.23 47.25
CA VAL A 17 21.87 9.51 47.11
C VAL A 17 21.64 9.84 45.65
N ARG A 18 22.66 9.71 44.80
CA ARG A 18 22.58 10.02 43.38
C ARG A 18 21.67 9.07 42.63
N LYS A 19 21.70 7.78 42.96
CA LYS A 19 20.78 6.78 42.37
C LYS A 19 19.32 7.13 42.67
N SER A 20 19.02 7.54 43.91
CA SER A 20 17.67 8.03 44.27
C SER A 20 17.25 9.27 43.47
N ALA A 21 18.18 10.21 43.22
CA ALA A 21 17.94 11.40 42.41
C ALA A 21 17.69 11.07 40.92
N VAL A 22 18.47 10.14 40.35
CA VAL A 22 18.30 9.62 38.98
C VAL A 22 16.95 8.91 38.87
N ASP A 23 16.59 8.04 39.82
CA ASP A 23 15.28 7.36 39.87
C ASP A 23 14.11 8.35 39.97
N SER A 24 14.25 9.41 40.75
CA SER A 24 13.26 10.50 40.83
C SER A 24 13.09 11.22 39.48
N SER A 25 14.19 11.47 38.78
CA SER A 25 14.18 12.09 37.46
C SER A 25 13.50 11.19 36.41
N PHE A 26 13.74 9.88 36.46
CA PHE A 26 13.06 8.89 35.61
C PHE A 26 11.53 8.91 35.82
N ARG A 27 11.08 8.97 37.08
CA ARG A 27 9.65 9.10 37.40
C ARG A 27 9.05 10.38 36.83
N ARG A 28 9.76 11.51 36.91
CA ARG A 28 9.32 12.79 36.33
C ARG A 28 9.26 12.77 34.79
N LEU A 29 10.15 12.01 34.16
CA LEU A 29 10.13 11.80 32.70
C LEU A 29 9.05 10.79 32.26
N GLY A 30 8.34 10.18 33.21
CA GLY A 30 7.29 9.21 32.94
C GLY A 30 7.82 7.88 32.40
N ILE A 31 9.08 7.52 32.74
CA ILE A 31 9.65 6.21 32.42
C ILE A 31 9.14 5.22 33.48
N GLU A 32 8.26 4.34 33.06
CA GLU A 32 7.70 3.29 33.91
C GLU A 32 8.65 2.07 33.98
N LYS A 33 8.62 1.34 35.09
CA LYS A 33 9.27 0.03 35.20
C LYS A 33 8.32 -1.02 34.62
N LEU A 34 8.43 -1.25 33.31
CA LEU A 34 7.67 -2.27 32.60
C LEU A 34 8.55 -3.48 32.33
N SER A 35 8.04 -4.69 32.54
CA SER A 35 8.71 -5.90 32.06
C SER A 35 8.50 -6.04 30.55
N ILE A 36 9.33 -6.88 29.92
CA ILE A 36 9.18 -7.26 28.51
C ILE A 36 7.77 -7.81 28.25
N GLY A 37 7.25 -8.65 29.17
CA GLY A 37 5.93 -9.24 29.05
C GLY A 37 4.79 -8.23 29.14
N ASP A 38 4.95 -7.17 29.95
CA ASP A 38 3.94 -6.11 30.05
C ASP A 38 3.86 -5.32 28.74
N ILE A 39 5.01 -4.97 28.16
CA ILE A 39 5.09 -4.20 26.90
C ILE A 39 4.48 -4.99 25.74
N GLN A 40 4.71 -6.30 25.69
CA GLN A 40 4.15 -7.17 24.65
C GLN A 40 2.62 -7.33 24.72
N ARG A 41 2.02 -7.11 25.89
CA ARG A 41 0.56 -7.21 26.11
C ARG A 41 -0.17 -5.89 25.92
N LEU A 42 0.55 -4.78 25.72
CA LEU A 42 -0.09 -3.49 25.49
C LEU A 42 -0.82 -3.45 24.15
N GLU A 43 -2.01 -2.86 24.18
CA GLU A 43 -2.71 -2.46 22.96
C GLU A 43 -1.89 -1.44 22.17
N TRP A 44 -2.10 -1.43 20.84
CA TRP A 44 -1.27 -0.65 19.93
C TRP A 44 -1.26 0.85 20.27
N ASP A 45 -2.42 1.46 20.50
CA ASP A 45 -2.53 2.90 20.77
C ASP A 45 -1.75 3.29 22.05
N ALA A 46 -1.81 2.43 23.07
CA ALA A 46 -1.06 2.62 24.30
C ALA A 46 0.46 2.48 24.06
N LEU A 47 0.87 1.46 23.30
CA LEU A 47 2.27 1.22 22.96
C LEU A 47 2.85 2.38 22.13
N GLU A 48 2.12 2.85 21.12
CA GLU A 48 2.51 3.99 20.28
C GLU A 48 2.77 5.24 21.13
N SER A 49 1.86 5.55 22.06
CA SER A 49 2.00 6.71 22.95
C SER A 49 3.25 6.60 23.85
N LYS A 50 3.56 5.38 24.32
CA LYS A 50 4.73 5.10 25.15
C LYS A 50 6.03 5.17 24.35
N ILE A 51 6.07 4.70 23.09
CA ILE A 51 7.23 4.85 22.21
C ILE A 51 7.56 6.33 22.02
N ARG A 52 6.56 7.16 21.69
CA ARG A 52 6.76 8.62 21.54
C ARG A 52 7.30 9.27 22.81
N ARG A 53 6.81 8.84 23.98
CA ARG A 53 7.31 9.33 25.28
C ARG A 53 8.74 8.87 25.54
N TRP A 54 9.03 7.60 25.27
CA TRP A 54 10.35 7.02 25.41
C TRP A 54 11.38 7.79 24.57
N ILE A 55 11.09 8.10 23.30
CA ILE A 55 12.01 8.85 22.43
C ILE A 55 12.42 10.19 23.05
N ARG A 56 11.45 10.95 23.59
CA ARG A 56 11.75 12.22 24.28
C ARG A 56 12.55 12.01 25.57
N ALA A 57 12.16 11.02 26.36
CA ALA A 57 12.79 10.74 27.64
C ALA A 57 14.24 10.24 27.45
N ALA A 58 14.49 9.38 26.45
CA ALA A 58 15.81 8.85 26.12
C ALA A 58 16.80 9.96 25.79
N LYS A 59 16.38 10.96 24.98
CA LYS A 59 17.23 12.12 24.66
C LYS A 59 17.62 12.90 25.91
N VAL A 60 16.68 13.14 26.83
CA VAL A 60 16.97 13.83 28.10
C VAL A 60 17.87 12.98 29.01
N CYS A 61 17.59 11.67 29.12
CA CYS A 61 18.37 10.77 29.95
C CYS A 61 19.83 10.69 29.51
N VAL A 62 20.09 10.48 28.22
CA VAL A 62 21.46 10.32 27.71
C VAL A 62 22.20 11.65 27.72
N ARG A 63 21.65 12.70 27.06
CA ARG A 63 22.37 13.96 26.84
C ARG A 63 22.47 14.86 28.07
N ILE A 64 21.55 14.71 29.03
CA ILE A 64 21.50 15.57 30.21
C ILE A 64 21.79 14.76 31.47
N LEU A 65 20.96 13.76 31.78
CA LEU A 65 21.01 13.11 33.10
C LEU A 65 22.30 12.31 33.29
N PHE A 66 22.60 11.39 32.37
CA PHE A 66 23.80 10.55 32.45
C PHE A 66 25.07 11.34 32.18
N ALA A 67 25.06 12.24 31.19
CA ALA A 67 26.19 13.12 30.93
C ALA A 67 26.53 14.04 32.13
N SER A 68 25.52 14.56 32.84
CA SER A 68 25.75 15.37 34.04
C SER A 68 26.24 14.52 35.22
N GLU A 69 25.74 13.30 35.37
CA GLU A 69 26.22 12.39 36.42
C GLU A 69 27.68 12.00 36.20
N LYS A 70 28.08 11.71 34.95
CA LYS A 70 29.48 11.46 34.60
C LYS A 70 30.37 12.65 35.00
N LYS A 71 30.00 13.87 34.60
CA LYS A 71 30.74 15.09 34.95
C LYS A 71 30.83 15.32 36.46
N LEU A 72 29.77 15.01 37.21
CA LEU A 72 29.77 15.16 38.67
C LEU A 72 30.71 14.13 39.34
N CYS A 73 30.69 12.88 38.87
CA CYS A 73 31.62 11.85 39.36
C CYS A 73 33.07 12.26 39.08
N GLU A 74 33.37 12.72 37.86
CA GLU A 74 34.68 13.25 37.48
C GLU A 74 35.07 14.39 38.42
N GLN A 75 34.23 15.43 38.59
CA GLN A 75 34.56 16.57 39.45
C GLN A 75 34.84 16.24 40.92
N ILE A 76 34.22 15.18 41.46
CA ILE A 76 34.35 14.82 42.88
C ILE A 76 35.53 13.86 43.12
N PHE A 77 35.80 12.97 42.17
CA PHE A 77 36.75 11.87 42.34
C PHE A 77 37.99 11.98 41.43
N ASP A 78 38.10 13.02 40.60
CA ASP A 78 39.28 13.31 39.78
C ASP A 78 40.54 13.49 40.65
N GLY A 79 41.67 12.98 40.16
CA GLY A 79 42.96 13.05 40.84
C GLY A 79 43.19 12.02 41.97
N ILE A 80 42.26 11.10 42.24
CA ILE A 80 42.50 9.96 43.13
C ILE A 80 43.30 8.91 42.35
N GLU A 81 44.42 8.40 42.89
CA GLU A 81 45.36 7.44 42.24
C GLU A 81 44.74 6.11 41.74
N THR A 82 43.43 5.96 41.84
CA THR A 82 42.65 4.84 41.32
C THR A 82 41.60 5.36 40.33
N ALA A 83 42.01 5.63 39.08
CA ALA A 83 41.13 5.98 37.96
C ALA A 83 40.06 4.91 37.61
N ALA A 84 39.94 3.86 38.41
CA ALA A 84 38.88 2.86 38.32
C ALA A 84 37.70 3.16 39.28
N VAL A 85 37.85 4.10 40.20
CA VAL A 85 36.91 4.35 41.32
C VAL A 85 35.82 5.34 40.94
N ASP A 86 36.18 6.41 40.23
CA ASP A 86 35.26 7.36 39.60
C ASP A 86 34.36 6.68 38.57
N GLU A 87 34.96 5.86 37.69
CA GLU A 87 34.24 5.06 36.69
C GLU A 87 33.26 4.08 37.35
N ALA A 88 33.68 3.38 38.41
CA ALA A 88 32.83 2.44 39.13
C ALA A 88 31.64 3.15 39.81
N CYS A 89 31.87 4.34 40.38
CA CYS A 89 30.84 5.12 41.06
C CYS A 89 29.76 5.64 40.10
N PHE A 90 30.19 6.16 38.94
CA PHE A 90 29.28 6.55 37.87
C PHE A 90 28.43 5.35 37.41
N VAL A 91 29.06 4.24 37.04
CA VAL A 91 28.36 3.06 36.52
C VAL A 91 27.40 2.48 37.55
N GLU A 92 27.77 2.38 38.83
CA GLU A 92 26.87 1.90 39.88
C GLU A 92 25.59 2.74 40.00
N THR A 93 25.71 4.06 39.79
CA THR A 93 24.61 5.02 39.86
C THR A 93 23.67 4.91 38.66
N VAL A 94 24.21 4.84 37.44
CA VAL A 94 23.41 4.95 36.21
C VAL A 94 23.05 3.62 35.56
N LYS A 95 23.75 2.52 35.87
CA LYS A 95 23.56 1.22 35.19
C LYS A 95 22.13 0.70 35.28
N GLY A 96 21.53 0.74 36.48
CA GLY A 96 20.14 0.28 36.67
C GLY A 96 19.14 1.09 35.81
N PRO A 97 19.12 2.43 35.94
CA PRO A 97 18.29 3.30 35.11
C PRO A 97 18.56 3.19 33.60
N ALA A 98 19.82 3.06 33.17
CA ALA A 98 20.19 2.86 31.77
C ALA A 98 19.62 1.55 31.22
N VAL A 99 19.80 0.44 31.94
CA VAL A 99 19.22 -0.86 31.58
C VAL A 99 17.69 -0.78 31.54
N GLN A 100 17.05 -0.11 32.50
CA GLN A 100 15.59 0.10 32.47
C GLN A 100 15.15 0.86 31.21
N LEU A 101 15.87 1.92 30.82
CA LEU A 101 15.57 2.69 29.62
C LEU A 101 15.69 1.81 28.38
N PHE A 102 16.78 1.08 28.22
CA PHE A 102 17.03 0.27 27.02
C PHE A 102 16.16 -0.99 26.94
N ASN A 103 15.79 -1.61 28.08
CA ASN A 103 14.87 -2.75 28.12
C ASN A 103 13.52 -2.45 27.47
N PHE A 104 13.04 -1.20 27.53
CA PHE A 104 11.82 -0.83 26.83
C PHE A 104 11.98 -0.94 25.30
N ALA A 105 13.06 -0.38 24.75
CA ALA A 105 13.33 -0.44 23.31
C ALA A 105 13.62 -1.88 22.86
N GLU A 106 14.30 -2.66 23.70
CA GLU A 106 14.51 -4.09 23.47
C GLU A 106 13.21 -4.87 23.40
N ALA A 107 12.27 -4.63 24.32
CA ALA A 107 10.96 -5.27 24.31
C ALA A 107 10.15 -4.95 23.04
N VAL A 108 10.25 -3.70 22.55
CA VAL A 108 9.61 -3.28 21.30
C VAL A 108 10.23 -3.98 20.09
N SER A 109 11.57 -4.11 20.05
CA SER A 109 12.29 -4.73 18.93
C SER A 109 12.00 -6.23 18.76
N ILE A 110 11.62 -6.92 19.83
CA ILE A 110 11.20 -8.33 19.80
C ILE A 110 9.68 -8.54 19.77
N SER A 111 8.89 -7.47 19.71
CA SER A 111 7.44 -7.59 19.71
C SER A 111 6.93 -8.26 18.43
N ARG A 112 5.68 -8.76 18.46
CA ARG A 112 5.03 -9.31 17.25
C ARG A 112 5.13 -8.30 16.12
N ARG A 113 5.71 -8.73 15.01
CA ARG A 113 5.84 -7.99 13.77
C ARG A 113 4.45 -7.79 13.16
N SER A 114 4.13 -6.56 12.81
CA SER A 114 2.92 -6.21 12.10
C SER A 114 3.12 -4.92 11.31
N PRO A 115 2.41 -4.72 10.18
CA PRO A 115 2.59 -3.54 9.33
C PRO A 115 2.39 -2.21 10.07
N GLU A 116 1.43 -2.16 11.00
CA GLU A 116 1.08 -0.94 11.75
C GLU A 116 2.25 -0.45 12.63
N LYS A 117 3.13 -1.36 13.06
CA LYS A 117 4.26 -1.06 13.93
C LYS A 117 5.48 -0.50 13.22
N MET A 118 5.58 -0.69 11.91
CA MET A 118 6.77 -0.37 11.10
C MET A 118 7.30 1.04 11.42
N PHE A 119 6.43 2.04 11.31
CA PHE A 119 6.84 3.44 11.40
C PHE A 119 7.30 3.84 12.80
N LYS A 120 6.70 3.27 13.86
CA LYS A 120 7.17 3.55 15.24
C LYS A 120 8.45 2.80 15.58
N ILE A 121 8.70 1.66 14.95
CA ILE A 121 10.00 0.98 15.03
C ILE A 121 11.08 1.82 14.33
N LEU A 122 10.77 2.42 13.18
CA LEU A 122 11.68 3.35 12.50
C LEU A 122 11.94 4.62 13.33
N ASP A 123 10.90 5.25 13.88
CA ASP A 123 11.06 6.41 14.77
C ASP A 123 11.98 6.08 15.97
N LEU A 124 11.86 4.87 16.51
CA LEU A 124 12.67 4.38 17.63
C LEU A 124 14.11 4.09 17.20
N HIS A 125 14.28 3.46 16.04
CA HIS A 125 15.58 3.21 15.42
C HIS A 125 16.34 4.52 15.21
N ASP A 126 15.71 5.50 14.55
CA ASP A 126 16.35 6.78 14.20
C ASP A 126 16.69 7.59 15.46
N ALA A 127 15.82 7.54 16.48
CA ALA A 127 16.11 8.14 17.77
C ALA A 127 17.31 7.47 18.47
N LEU A 128 17.50 6.16 18.32
CA LEU A 128 18.63 5.46 18.90
C LEU A 128 19.92 5.74 18.11
N VAL A 129 19.88 5.79 16.78
CA VAL A 129 21.01 6.22 15.93
C VAL A 129 21.49 7.62 16.34
N ASP A 130 20.57 8.58 16.48
CA ASP A 130 20.86 9.95 16.93
C ASP A 130 21.53 10.00 18.32
N LEU A 131 21.27 9.00 19.17
CA LEU A 131 21.83 8.91 20.51
C LEU A 131 23.12 8.08 20.59
N MET A 132 23.48 7.31 19.57
CA MET A 132 24.66 6.44 19.62
C MET A 132 25.95 7.19 19.95
N PRO A 133 26.28 8.34 19.33
CA PRO A 133 27.52 9.08 19.66
C PRO A 133 27.54 9.57 21.11
N ASP A 134 26.39 10.00 21.64
CA ASP A 134 26.26 10.44 23.02
C ASP A 134 26.40 9.26 24.00
N ILE A 135 25.83 8.10 23.66
CA ILE A 135 25.97 6.86 24.43
C ILE A 135 27.43 6.42 24.45
N GLU A 136 28.13 6.49 23.32
CA GLU A 136 29.56 6.15 23.22
C GLU A 136 30.42 7.09 24.09
N SER A 137 30.12 8.39 24.07
CA SER A 137 30.84 9.38 24.87
C SER A 137 30.56 9.29 26.37
N VAL A 138 29.31 9.02 26.77
CA VAL A 138 28.90 8.96 28.18
C VAL A 138 29.32 7.65 28.83
N PHE A 139 29.38 6.54 28.08
CA PHE A 139 29.69 5.20 28.59
C PHE A 139 31.01 4.65 28.05
N ASP A 140 32.01 5.51 27.82
CA ASP A 140 33.34 5.18 27.32
C ASP A 140 34.15 4.22 28.23
N ALA A 141 33.89 4.25 29.54
CA ALA A 141 34.53 3.36 30.51
C ALA A 141 34.31 1.86 30.20
N LYS A 142 35.33 1.02 30.48
CA LYS A 142 35.24 -0.45 30.31
C LYS A 142 34.13 -1.07 31.16
N SER A 143 33.89 -0.54 32.35
CA SER A 143 32.84 -1.00 33.27
C SER A 143 31.42 -0.75 32.73
N ALA A 144 31.27 0.19 31.78
CA ALA A 144 30.01 0.55 31.14
C ALA A 144 29.79 -0.09 29.77
N ASP A 145 30.76 -0.86 29.26
CA ASP A 145 30.76 -1.44 27.90
C ASP A 145 29.49 -2.24 27.59
N SER A 146 28.96 -2.95 28.59
CA SER A 146 27.69 -3.69 28.47
C SER A 146 26.49 -2.83 28.02
N ILE A 147 26.45 -1.54 28.36
CA ILE A 147 25.38 -0.62 27.97
C ILE A 147 25.53 -0.22 26.49
N ARG A 148 26.77 0.04 26.04
CA ARG A 148 27.07 0.34 24.64
C ARG A 148 26.73 -0.85 23.75
N VAL A 149 27.13 -2.05 24.17
CA VAL A 149 26.81 -3.30 23.48
C VAL A 149 25.29 -3.51 23.42
N GLN A 150 24.57 -3.34 24.54
CA GLN A 150 23.11 -3.46 24.56
C GLN A 150 22.43 -2.47 23.59
N ALA A 151 22.86 -1.20 23.56
CA ALA A 151 22.31 -0.21 22.64
C ALA A 151 22.54 -0.59 21.17
N ALA A 152 23.74 -1.03 20.82
CA ALA A 152 24.07 -1.50 19.46
C ALA A 152 23.26 -2.75 19.06
N GLU A 153 23.07 -3.70 19.98
CA GLU A 153 22.24 -4.89 19.75
C GLU A 153 20.77 -4.53 19.54
N ILE A 154 20.22 -3.60 20.33
CA ILE A 154 18.84 -3.11 20.15
C ILE A 154 18.69 -2.47 18.78
N LEU A 155 19.66 -1.65 18.36
CA LEU A 155 19.64 -1.00 17.04
C LEU A 155 19.58 -2.04 15.92
N SER A 156 20.45 -3.06 15.98
CA SER A 156 20.45 -4.18 15.04
C SER A 156 19.12 -4.94 15.02
N ARG A 157 18.53 -5.20 16.21
CA ARG A 157 17.23 -5.87 16.34
C ARG A 157 16.07 -5.05 15.81
N LEU A 158 16.09 -3.72 15.96
CA LEU A 158 15.09 -2.83 15.36
C LEU A 158 15.15 -2.86 13.83
N ALA A 159 16.36 -2.86 13.27
CA ALA A 159 16.57 -3.03 11.83
C ALA A 159 16.04 -4.40 11.34
N GLU A 160 16.32 -5.48 12.07
CA GLU A 160 15.77 -6.81 11.80
C GLU A 160 14.24 -6.87 11.94
N ALA A 161 13.67 -6.13 12.90
CA ALA A 161 12.22 -6.03 13.05
C ALA A 161 11.58 -5.35 11.83
N ALA A 162 12.15 -4.25 11.34
CA ALA A 162 11.69 -3.57 10.13
C ALA A 162 11.77 -4.47 8.88
N ARG A 163 12.90 -5.17 8.68
CA ARG A 163 13.06 -6.17 7.61
C ARG A 163 12.02 -7.29 7.72
N GLY A 164 11.81 -7.81 8.94
CA GLY A 164 10.83 -8.85 9.22
C GLY A 164 9.39 -8.41 8.93
N ILE A 165 9.01 -7.18 9.30
CA ILE A 165 7.67 -6.63 9.03
C ILE A 165 7.42 -6.53 7.53
N LEU A 166 8.40 -6.07 6.75
CA LEU A 166 8.27 -5.99 5.29
C LEU A 166 8.06 -7.38 4.67
N SER A 167 8.84 -8.37 5.09
CA SER A 167 8.72 -9.76 4.62
C SER A 167 7.38 -10.40 5.02
N GLU A 168 6.91 -10.16 6.25
CA GLU A 168 5.59 -10.63 6.68
C GLU A 168 4.46 -9.97 5.90
N PHE A 169 4.60 -8.68 5.58
CA PHE A 169 3.65 -7.97 4.74
C PHE A 169 3.58 -8.55 3.33
N GLU A 170 4.73 -8.81 2.69
CA GLU A 170 4.79 -9.47 1.38
C GLU A 170 4.08 -10.83 1.40
N ASN A 171 4.38 -11.64 2.41
CA ASN A 171 3.75 -12.95 2.58
C ASN A 171 2.24 -12.85 2.83
N ALA A 172 1.78 -11.86 3.59
CA ALA A 172 0.36 -11.61 3.82
C ALA A 172 -0.37 -11.22 2.53
N VAL A 173 0.21 -10.34 1.71
CA VAL A 173 -0.37 -9.96 0.41
C VAL A 173 -0.39 -11.16 -0.54
N LEU A 174 0.64 -12.00 -0.54
CA LEU A 174 0.73 -13.20 -1.37
C LEU A 174 -0.33 -14.25 -0.99
N ARG A 175 -0.52 -14.46 0.30
CA ARG A 175 -1.38 -15.52 0.86
C ARG A 175 -2.80 -15.05 1.17
N GLU A 176 -3.21 -13.88 0.68
CA GLU A 176 -4.50 -13.30 0.99
C GLU A 176 -5.66 -14.25 0.62
N PRO A 177 -6.44 -14.76 1.59
CA PRO A 177 -7.35 -15.89 1.38
C PRO A 177 -8.68 -15.53 0.74
N SER A 178 -9.04 -14.25 0.59
CA SER A 178 -10.35 -13.86 0.05
C SER A 178 -10.62 -14.50 -1.32
N LYS A 179 -11.73 -15.25 -1.40
CA LYS A 179 -12.27 -15.87 -2.63
C LYS A 179 -13.58 -15.23 -3.07
N ILE A 180 -13.91 -14.06 -2.53
CA ILE A 180 -15.18 -13.40 -2.81
C ILE A 180 -14.90 -12.29 -3.85
N PRO A 181 -15.47 -12.38 -5.07
CA PRO A 181 -15.36 -11.31 -6.04
C PRO A 181 -16.08 -10.06 -5.53
N VAL A 182 -15.52 -8.89 -5.81
CA VAL A 182 -16.08 -7.62 -5.35
C VAL A 182 -17.28 -7.27 -6.23
N PRO A 183 -18.46 -6.94 -5.65
CA PRO A 183 -19.61 -6.54 -6.45
C PRO A 183 -19.30 -5.39 -7.41
N GLY A 184 -19.82 -5.47 -8.63
CA GLY A 184 -19.67 -4.43 -9.65
C GLY A 184 -18.26 -4.25 -10.22
N GLY A 185 -17.30 -5.11 -9.89
CA GLY A 185 -15.94 -5.04 -10.45
C GLY A 185 -15.14 -3.82 -10.00
N THR A 186 -15.48 -3.22 -8.87
CA THR A 186 -14.80 -2.04 -8.33
C THR A 186 -13.40 -2.35 -7.78
N ILE A 187 -12.73 -1.35 -7.22
CA ILE A 187 -11.40 -1.49 -6.61
C ILE A 187 -11.49 -2.42 -5.40
N HIS A 188 -10.62 -3.43 -5.37
CA HIS A 188 -10.53 -4.37 -4.26
C HIS A 188 -9.96 -3.69 -3.00
N PRO A 189 -10.49 -3.95 -1.79
CA PRO A 189 -9.98 -3.37 -0.55
C PRO A 189 -8.48 -3.62 -0.33
N LEU A 190 -7.99 -4.82 -0.62
CA LEU A 190 -6.55 -5.16 -0.63
C LEU A 190 -5.72 -4.19 -1.48
N THR A 191 -6.17 -3.82 -2.68
CA THR A 191 -5.46 -2.86 -3.54
C THR A 191 -5.30 -1.52 -2.85
N ARG A 192 -6.36 -1.03 -2.19
CA ARG A 192 -6.30 0.22 -1.43
C ARG A 192 -5.35 0.12 -0.26
N TYR A 193 -5.48 -0.95 0.54
CA TYR A 193 -4.65 -1.18 1.71
C TYR A 193 -3.17 -1.26 1.34
N VAL A 194 -2.82 -2.10 0.36
CA VAL A 194 -1.43 -2.30 -0.07
C VAL A 194 -0.84 -1.04 -0.64
N MET A 195 -1.55 -0.35 -1.54
CA MET A 195 -1.03 0.87 -2.16
C MET A 195 -0.87 2.01 -1.15
N ASN A 196 -1.78 2.15 -0.19
CA ASN A 196 -1.63 3.14 0.89
C ASN A 196 -0.42 2.82 1.77
N TYR A 197 -0.23 1.54 2.13
CA TYR A 197 0.90 1.12 2.95
C TYR A 197 2.25 1.36 2.25
N ILE A 198 2.41 0.96 0.98
CA ILE A 198 3.68 1.20 0.27
C ILE A 198 3.92 2.68 -0.04
N SER A 199 2.87 3.48 -0.19
CA SER A 199 3.01 4.95 -0.30
C SER A 199 3.62 5.50 0.98
N LEU A 200 3.09 5.08 2.14
CA LEU A 200 3.65 5.49 3.43
C LEU A 200 5.07 4.97 3.66
N ILE A 201 5.40 3.75 3.20
CA ILE A 201 6.79 3.26 3.20
C ILE A 201 7.71 4.18 2.39
N SER A 202 7.25 4.69 1.25
CA SER A 202 8.09 5.54 0.39
C SER A 202 8.43 6.88 1.02
N ASP A 203 7.60 7.40 1.93
CA ASP A 203 7.90 8.60 2.71
C ASP A 203 9.12 8.40 3.64
N TYR A 204 9.37 7.15 4.07
CA TYR A 204 10.50 6.74 4.92
C TYR A 204 11.67 6.15 4.11
N LYS A 205 11.76 6.43 2.79
CA LYS A 205 12.74 5.79 1.91
C LYS A 205 14.19 5.95 2.37
N GLN A 206 14.58 7.09 2.97
CA GLN A 206 15.98 7.33 3.36
C GLN A 206 16.44 6.32 4.41
N THR A 207 15.73 6.26 5.55
CA THR A 207 16.00 5.28 6.60
C THR A 207 15.91 3.85 6.07
N LEU A 208 14.89 3.54 5.28
CA LEU A 208 14.64 2.18 4.82
C LEU A 208 15.62 1.68 3.75
N ILE A 209 16.22 2.56 2.96
CA ILE A 209 17.30 2.20 2.02
C ILE A 209 18.52 1.68 2.78
N GLU A 210 18.85 2.28 3.92
CA GLU A 210 19.98 1.85 4.76
C GLU A 210 19.68 0.53 5.50
N LEU A 211 18.42 0.30 5.87
CA LEU A 211 18.03 -0.90 6.62
C LEU A 211 17.78 -2.12 5.73
N ILE A 212 17.33 -1.93 4.49
CA ILE A 212 16.94 -3.04 3.60
C ILE A 212 18.07 -3.30 2.61
N MET A 213 18.93 -4.24 2.98
CA MET A 213 20.14 -4.58 2.22
C MET A 213 19.96 -5.80 1.31
N SER A 214 19.01 -6.68 1.61
CA SER A 214 18.72 -7.89 0.84
C SER A 214 17.64 -7.66 -0.20
N LYS A 215 17.74 -8.33 -1.35
CA LYS A 215 16.68 -8.36 -2.35
C LYS A 215 15.48 -9.22 -1.87
N PRO A 216 14.26 -9.00 -2.40
CA PRO A 216 13.13 -9.87 -2.12
C PRO A 216 13.41 -11.31 -2.54
N SER A 217 12.87 -12.26 -1.77
CA SER A 217 12.89 -13.68 -2.14
C SER A 217 11.86 -13.95 -3.23
N THR A 218 12.17 -13.54 -4.45
CA THR A 218 11.35 -13.83 -5.62
C THR A 218 11.56 -15.30 -5.98
N GLY A 219 10.56 -16.16 -5.77
CA GLY A 219 10.64 -17.55 -6.22
C GLY A 219 10.99 -17.63 -7.71
N SER A 220 11.51 -18.78 -8.17
CA SER A 220 12.02 -18.99 -9.55
C SER A 220 11.10 -18.44 -10.67
N ARG A 221 9.78 -18.42 -10.44
CA ARG A 221 8.75 -17.96 -11.37
C ARG A 221 8.84 -16.47 -11.76
N TYR A 222 9.45 -15.61 -10.94
CA TYR A 222 9.48 -14.16 -11.18
C TYR A 222 10.88 -13.60 -11.44
N SER A 223 11.92 -14.44 -11.41
CA SER A 223 13.33 -14.01 -11.56
C SER A 223 13.58 -13.22 -12.86
N GLY A 224 12.93 -13.60 -13.96
CA GLY A 224 13.09 -12.93 -15.26
C GLY A 224 12.55 -11.49 -15.33
N GLU A 225 11.52 -11.14 -14.56
CA GLU A 225 10.98 -9.77 -14.54
C GLU A 225 11.87 -8.79 -13.75
N PHE A 226 12.73 -9.31 -12.87
CA PHE A 226 13.62 -8.53 -12.00
C PHE A 226 15.04 -8.35 -12.56
N ALA A 227 15.43 -9.11 -13.59
CA ALA A 227 16.74 -8.98 -14.23
C ALA A 227 16.96 -7.58 -14.84
N GLU A 228 15.91 -6.94 -15.37
CA GLU A 228 15.97 -5.57 -15.90
C GLU A 228 15.99 -4.48 -14.81
N LEU A 229 15.82 -4.85 -13.54
CA LEU A 229 15.75 -3.94 -12.40
C LEU A 229 16.96 -4.02 -11.47
N GLU A 230 18.01 -4.76 -11.84
CA GLU A 230 19.13 -5.06 -10.94
C GLU A 230 19.89 -3.86 -10.38
N SER A 231 19.83 -2.70 -11.04
CA SER A 231 20.48 -1.45 -10.60
C SER A 231 19.71 -0.68 -9.52
N LYS A 232 18.48 -1.10 -9.19
CA LYS A 232 17.64 -0.42 -8.19
C LYS A 232 18.01 -0.82 -6.76
N PRO A 233 17.82 0.09 -5.77
CA PRO A 233 18.05 -0.23 -4.37
C PRO A 233 17.12 -1.37 -3.93
N PRO A 234 17.52 -2.24 -2.98
CA PRO A 234 16.73 -3.39 -2.59
C PRO A 234 15.31 -3.03 -2.12
N LEU A 235 15.13 -1.91 -1.39
CA LEU A 235 13.81 -1.40 -1.03
C LEU A 235 12.91 -1.18 -2.27
N ALA A 236 13.43 -0.61 -3.35
CA ALA A 236 12.65 -0.43 -4.58
C ALA A 236 12.21 -1.78 -5.17
N LEU A 237 13.08 -2.79 -5.13
CA LEU A 237 12.75 -4.14 -5.57
C LEU A 237 11.64 -4.76 -4.72
N HIS A 238 11.69 -4.57 -3.39
CA HIS A 238 10.61 -5.01 -2.49
C HIS A 238 9.27 -4.32 -2.79
N LEU A 239 9.25 -3.00 -3.01
CA LEU A 239 8.01 -2.28 -3.36
C LEU A 239 7.42 -2.76 -4.69
N ILE A 240 8.26 -2.97 -5.69
CA ILE A 240 7.85 -3.51 -6.99
C ILE A 240 7.34 -4.95 -6.83
N TRP A 241 8.01 -5.75 -6.01
CA TRP A 241 7.60 -7.12 -5.71
C TRP A 241 6.23 -7.19 -5.04
N ILE A 242 5.96 -6.31 -4.07
CA ILE A 242 4.62 -6.18 -3.47
C ILE A 242 3.56 -5.87 -4.54
N ILE A 243 3.85 -4.97 -5.48
CA ILE A 243 2.94 -4.63 -6.58
C ILE A 243 2.74 -5.82 -7.54
N VAL A 244 3.78 -6.61 -7.81
CA VAL A 244 3.70 -7.84 -8.62
C VAL A 244 2.83 -8.89 -7.94
N ILE A 245 3.04 -9.13 -6.64
CA ILE A 245 2.24 -10.07 -5.85
C ILE A 245 0.77 -9.62 -5.81
N LEU A 246 0.52 -8.33 -5.59
CA LEU A 246 -0.82 -7.77 -5.59
C LEU A 246 -1.51 -8.02 -6.93
N GLN A 247 -0.85 -7.75 -8.06
CA GLN A 247 -1.39 -8.04 -9.39
C GLN A 247 -1.68 -9.52 -9.59
N PHE A 248 -0.79 -10.41 -9.15
CA PHE A 248 -1.00 -11.85 -9.24
C PHE A 248 -2.25 -12.28 -8.45
N ASN A 249 -2.43 -11.74 -7.25
CA ASN A 249 -3.58 -12.01 -6.42
C ASN A 249 -4.89 -11.48 -7.06
N LEU A 250 -4.84 -10.28 -7.64
CA LEU A 250 -5.96 -9.68 -8.38
C LEU A 250 -6.33 -10.49 -9.63
N ASP A 251 -5.35 -10.97 -10.40
CA ASP A 251 -5.57 -11.86 -11.55
C ASP A 251 -6.30 -13.15 -11.12
N GLY A 252 -5.83 -13.78 -10.03
CA GLY A 252 -6.52 -14.93 -9.43
C GLY A 252 -7.97 -14.64 -9.06
N LYS A 253 -8.26 -13.45 -8.52
CA LYS A 253 -9.62 -13.02 -8.17
C LYS A 253 -10.47 -12.67 -9.40
N SER A 254 -9.87 -12.13 -10.45
CA SER A 254 -10.58 -11.82 -11.70
C SER A 254 -11.21 -13.07 -12.34
N LYS A 255 -10.60 -14.23 -12.15
CA LYS A 255 -11.09 -15.53 -12.64
C LYS A 255 -12.34 -16.03 -11.91
N LEU A 256 -12.75 -15.38 -10.83
CA LEU A 256 -13.95 -15.73 -10.07
C LEU A 256 -15.22 -15.08 -10.64
N TYR A 257 -15.09 -14.08 -11.52
CA TYR A 257 -16.23 -13.51 -12.21
C TYR A 257 -16.70 -14.43 -13.33
N LYS A 258 -18.02 -14.62 -13.43
CA LYS A 258 -18.64 -15.39 -14.53
C LYS A 258 -18.58 -14.63 -15.86
N ASP A 259 -18.71 -13.31 -15.79
CA ASP A 259 -18.63 -12.43 -16.95
C ASP A 259 -17.18 -12.01 -17.19
N VAL A 260 -16.65 -12.36 -18.36
CA VAL A 260 -15.27 -12.06 -18.79
C VAL A 260 -15.04 -10.55 -18.93
N SER A 261 -16.05 -9.81 -19.39
CA SER A 261 -15.98 -8.34 -19.51
C SER A 261 -15.85 -7.70 -18.13
N LEU A 262 -16.59 -8.21 -17.14
CA LEU A 262 -16.50 -7.75 -15.75
C LEU A 262 -15.12 -8.07 -15.14
N ALA A 263 -14.54 -9.24 -15.45
CA ALA A 263 -13.19 -9.59 -15.02
C ALA A 263 -12.14 -8.60 -15.56
N HIS A 264 -12.24 -8.21 -16.84
CA HIS A 264 -11.36 -7.21 -17.43
C HIS A 264 -11.57 -5.81 -16.85
N LEU A 265 -12.82 -5.42 -16.58
CA LEU A 265 -13.14 -4.14 -15.93
C LEU A 265 -12.60 -4.08 -14.50
N PHE A 266 -12.70 -5.18 -13.75
CA PHE A 266 -12.10 -5.32 -12.43
C PHE A 266 -10.58 -5.13 -12.47
N MET A 267 -9.89 -5.81 -13.40
CA MET A 267 -8.45 -5.63 -13.57
C MET A 267 -8.09 -4.20 -13.98
N MET A 268 -8.84 -3.60 -14.90
CA MET A 268 -8.67 -2.22 -15.33
C MET A 268 -8.77 -1.24 -14.15
N ASN A 269 -9.83 -1.34 -13.33
CA ASN A 269 -10.04 -0.48 -12.15
C ASN A 269 -8.88 -0.58 -11.15
N ASN A 270 -8.44 -1.80 -10.83
CA ASN A 270 -7.39 -2.01 -9.83
C ASN A 270 -6.01 -1.59 -10.34
N VAL A 271 -5.65 -1.93 -11.59
CA VAL A 271 -4.36 -1.53 -12.17
C VAL A 271 -4.32 -0.02 -12.41
N HIS A 272 -5.42 0.60 -12.84
CA HIS A 272 -5.52 2.05 -12.93
C HIS A 272 -5.28 2.71 -11.58
N TYR A 273 -5.92 2.23 -10.51
CA TYR A 273 -5.71 2.74 -9.16
C TYR A 273 -4.25 2.63 -8.71
N ILE A 274 -3.58 1.50 -8.99
CA ILE A 274 -2.14 1.33 -8.72
C ILE A 274 -1.33 2.39 -9.46
N VAL A 275 -1.59 2.58 -10.77
CA VAL A 275 -0.91 3.59 -11.59
C VAL A 275 -1.12 5.00 -11.03
N GLN A 276 -2.34 5.36 -10.63
CA GLN A 276 -2.63 6.68 -10.06
C GLN A 276 -1.92 6.90 -8.72
N LYS A 277 -1.87 5.87 -7.86
CA LYS A 277 -1.15 5.94 -6.58
C LYS A 277 0.35 6.13 -6.78
N VAL A 278 0.95 5.42 -7.74
CA VAL A 278 2.38 5.61 -8.08
C VAL A 278 2.62 7.00 -8.66
N LYS A 279 1.72 7.53 -9.51
CA LYS A 279 1.85 8.89 -10.06
C LYS A 279 1.62 9.99 -9.03
N GLY A 280 0.81 9.75 -8.01
CA GLY A 280 0.44 10.72 -7.00
C GLY A 280 1.46 10.93 -5.89
N SER A 281 2.46 10.04 -5.74
CA SER A 281 3.57 10.19 -4.80
C SER A 281 4.89 10.24 -5.56
N THR A 282 5.65 11.33 -5.38
CA THR A 282 6.95 11.53 -6.01
C THR A 282 7.95 10.48 -5.53
N GLU A 283 7.96 10.21 -4.23
CA GLU A 283 8.81 9.24 -3.55
C GLU A 283 8.53 7.84 -4.07
N LEU A 284 7.26 7.44 -4.15
CA LEU A 284 6.87 6.15 -4.70
C LEU A 284 7.25 6.04 -6.18
N ARG A 285 7.01 7.10 -6.97
CA ARG A 285 7.37 7.11 -8.39
C ARG A 285 8.86 6.92 -8.61
N GLU A 286 9.71 7.58 -7.85
CA GLU A 286 11.17 7.43 -7.91
C GLU A 286 11.58 5.98 -7.63
N MET A 287 11.01 5.37 -6.57
CA MET A 287 11.32 4.00 -6.19
C MET A 287 10.86 2.99 -7.25
N ILE A 288 9.64 3.14 -7.77
CA ILE A 288 9.08 2.25 -8.80
C ILE A 288 9.81 2.45 -10.15
N GLY A 289 10.12 3.69 -10.52
CA GLY A 289 10.75 4.07 -11.79
C GLY A 289 9.78 4.09 -12.97
N ASP A 290 10.08 4.98 -13.93
CA ASP A 290 9.21 5.25 -15.09
C ASP A 290 9.06 4.03 -16.01
N ASP A 291 10.07 3.16 -16.11
CA ASP A 291 9.99 1.97 -16.96
C ASP A 291 8.98 0.95 -16.45
N TYR A 292 8.96 0.67 -15.14
CA TYR A 292 7.96 -0.21 -14.56
C TYR A 292 6.57 0.45 -14.56
N LEU A 293 6.48 1.77 -14.32
CA LEU A 293 5.23 2.52 -14.45
C LEU A 293 4.66 2.45 -15.88
N ARG A 294 5.51 2.46 -16.91
CA ARG A 294 5.11 2.26 -18.31
C ARG A 294 4.54 0.86 -18.52
N LYS A 295 5.15 -0.19 -17.94
CA LYS A 295 4.64 -1.57 -17.97
C LYS A 295 3.26 -1.67 -17.30
N LEU A 296 3.07 -1.05 -16.13
CA LEU A 296 1.76 -0.98 -15.44
C LEU A 296 0.70 -0.29 -16.30
N THR A 297 1.06 0.85 -16.90
CA THR A 297 0.18 1.59 -17.80
C THR A 297 -0.21 0.75 -19.03
N GLY A 298 0.73 -0.03 -19.56
CA GLY A 298 0.45 -1.01 -20.63
C GLY A 298 -0.56 -2.07 -20.22
N LYS A 299 -0.42 -2.67 -19.02
CA LYS A 299 -1.38 -3.64 -18.48
C LYS A 299 -2.77 -3.04 -18.25
N PHE A 300 -2.84 -1.80 -17.77
CA PHE A 300 -4.09 -1.05 -17.65
C PHE A 300 -4.77 -0.90 -19.02
N ARG A 301 -4.05 -0.39 -20.03
CA ARG A 301 -4.58 -0.22 -21.39
C ARG A 301 -5.02 -1.55 -22.01
N GLN A 302 -4.23 -2.60 -21.82
CA GLN A 302 -4.59 -3.94 -22.30
C GLN A 302 -5.89 -4.44 -21.67
N SER A 303 -6.12 -4.19 -20.39
CA SER A 303 -7.36 -4.55 -19.69
C SER A 303 -8.56 -3.79 -20.24
N ALA A 304 -8.40 -2.49 -20.52
CA ALA A 304 -9.44 -1.67 -21.16
C ALA A 304 -9.79 -2.19 -22.57
N THR A 305 -8.79 -2.48 -23.40
CA THR A 305 -8.98 -3.05 -24.74
C THR A 305 -9.66 -4.42 -24.69
N ASN A 306 -9.27 -5.27 -23.75
CA ASN A 306 -9.88 -6.61 -23.59
C ASN A 306 -11.34 -6.52 -23.15
N TYR A 307 -11.65 -5.62 -22.21
CA TYR A 307 -13.02 -5.31 -21.82
C TYR A 307 -13.85 -4.87 -23.06
N GLN A 308 -13.36 -3.88 -23.79
CA GLN A 308 -14.06 -3.36 -24.98
C GLN A 308 -14.29 -4.45 -26.01
N ARG A 309 -13.28 -5.30 -26.25
CA ARG A 309 -13.39 -6.42 -27.18
C ARG A 309 -14.42 -7.45 -26.73
N ALA A 310 -14.40 -7.83 -25.46
CA ALA A 310 -15.27 -8.85 -24.90
C ALA A 310 -16.74 -8.43 -24.90
N THR A 311 -17.03 -7.13 -24.68
CA THR A 311 -18.40 -6.61 -24.70
C THR A 311 -18.86 -6.21 -26.10
N TRP A 312 -18.11 -5.36 -26.80
CA TRP A 312 -18.65 -4.56 -27.90
C TRP A 312 -18.46 -5.17 -29.28
N VAL A 313 -17.55 -6.14 -29.46
CA VAL A 313 -17.34 -6.77 -30.78
C VAL A 313 -18.62 -7.44 -31.28
N GLY A 314 -19.33 -8.17 -30.43
CA GLY A 314 -20.58 -8.82 -30.80
C GLY A 314 -21.71 -7.84 -31.11
N VAL A 315 -21.84 -6.78 -30.31
CA VAL A 315 -22.82 -5.70 -30.53
C VAL A 315 -22.56 -5.00 -31.87
N LEU A 316 -21.30 -4.61 -32.12
CA LEU A 316 -20.89 -3.95 -33.36
C LEU A 316 -20.98 -4.87 -34.58
N TYR A 317 -20.79 -6.19 -34.40
CA TYR A 317 -20.97 -7.16 -35.48
C TYR A 317 -22.40 -7.19 -36.01
N CYS A 318 -23.41 -6.91 -35.16
CA CYS A 318 -24.79 -6.80 -35.59
C CYS A 318 -25.04 -5.60 -36.52
N LEU A 319 -24.14 -4.61 -36.54
CA LEU A 319 -24.24 -3.38 -37.32
C LEU A 319 -23.40 -3.40 -38.61
N ARG A 320 -22.90 -4.58 -39.02
CA ARG A 320 -22.15 -4.77 -40.27
C ARG A 320 -23.06 -5.17 -41.41
N ASP A 321 -22.62 -4.88 -42.64
CA ASP A 321 -23.36 -5.21 -43.87
C ASP A 321 -23.19 -6.68 -44.29
N GLU A 322 -22.14 -7.32 -43.79
CA GLU A 322 -21.77 -8.69 -44.13
C GLU A 322 -22.94 -9.66 -43.87
N GLY A 323 -23.36 -10.38 -44.92
CA GLY A 323 -24.46 -11.34 -44.88
C GLY A 323 -25.87 -10.75 -45.07
N LEU A 324 -26.01 -9.45 -45.36
CA LEU A 324 -27.32 -8.82 -45.64
C LEU A 324 -27.72 -8.84 -47.12
N HIS A 325 -26.76 -9.03 -48.02
CA HIS A 325 -27.00 -9.10 -49.47
C HIS A 325 -27.12 -10.56 -49.93
N VAL A 326 -28.17 -10.87 -50.69
CA VAL A 326 -28.34 -12.18 -51.31
C VAL A 326 -27.65 -12.16 -52.68
N SER A 327 -26.56 -12.91 -52.86
CA SER A 327 -25.93 -13.10 -54.18
C SER A 327 -26.63 -14.24 -54.93
N GLY A 328 -27.73 -13.91 -55.59
CA GLY A 328 -28.45 -14.89 -56.41
C GLY A 328 -29.62 -14.24 -57.16
N SER A 329 -29.39 -13.96 -58.43
CA SER A 329 -30.37 -13.50 -59.44
C SER A 329 -30.64 -11.99 -59.50
N PHE A 330 -30.12 -11.37 -60.57
CA PHE A 330 -30.46 -10.12 -61.28
C PHE A 330 -30.95 -8.85 -60.53
N SER A 331 -30.98 -8.83 -59.20
CA SER A 331 -31.10 -7.63 -58.37
C SER A 331 -30.33 -7.86 -57.07
N SER A 332 -29.39 -6.97 -56.75
CA SER A 332 -28.68 -6.96 -55.46
C SER A 332 -29.61 -6.44 -54.35
N GLY A 333 -30.61 -7.25 -53.99
CA GLY A 333 -31.59 -6.91 -52.95
C GLY A 333 -31.06 -7.17 -51.54
N VAL A 334 -31.34 -6.25 -50.61
CA VAL A 334 -31.14 -6.46 -49.17
C VAL A 334 -32.19 -7.46 -48.66
N SER A 335 -31.75 -8.51 -47.97
CA SER A 335 -32.65 -9.48 -47.34
C SER A 335 -33.37 -8.85 -46.15
N LYS A 336 -34.67 -8.59 -46.30
CA LYS A 336 -35.51 -8.03 -45.22
C LYS A 336 -35.58 -8.94 -43.99
N SER A 337 -35.52 -10.26 -44.16
CA SER A 337 -35.52 -11.22 -43.03
C SER A 337 -34.22 -11.16 -42.25
N ALA A 338 -33.06 -11.21 -42.93
CA ALA A 338 -31.75 -11.10 -42.30
C ALA A 338 -31.56 -9.76 -41.60
N LEU A 339 -32.04 -8.67 -42.22
CA LEU A 339 -31.98 -7.33 -41.62
C LEU A 339 -32.81 -7.23 -40.33
N ARG A 340 -34.02 -7.80 -40.32
CA ARG A 340 -34.87 -7.86 -39.12
C ARG A 340 -34.22 -8.66 -38.00
N GLU A 341 -33.54 -9.74 -38.33
CA GLU A 341 -32.79 -10.56 -37.37
C GLU A 341 -31.60 -9.79 -36.78
N ARG A 342 -30.85 -9.04 -37.60
CA ARG A 342 -29.76 -8.16 -37.12
C ARG A 342 -30.25 -7.12 -36.11
N PHE A 343 -31.34 -6.42 -36.41
CA PHE A 343 -31.93 -5.44 -35.48
C PHE A 343 -32.39 -6.10 -34.17
N LYS A 344 -33.03 -7.28 -34.23
CA LYS A 344 -33.42 -8.03 -33.04
C LYS A 344 -32.21 -8.45 -32.19
N SER A 345 -31.16 -8.98 -32.84
CA SER A 345 -29.92 -9.38 -32.19
C SER A 345 -29.25 -8.18 -31.52
N PHE A 346 -29.11 -7.06 -32.24
CA PHE A 346 -28.58 -5.81 -31.67
C PHE A 346 -29.38 -5.36 -30.45
N ASN A 347 -30.71 -5.30 -30.55
CA ASN A 347 -31.57 -4.84 -29.45
C ASN A 347 -31.41 -5.71 -28.20
N GLY A 348 -31.37 -7.03 -28.36
CA GLY A 348 -31.18 -7.97 -27.26
C GLY A 348 -29.80 -7.83 -26.60
N MET A 349 -28.74 -7.82 -27.42
CA MET A 349 -27.37 -7.68 -26.92
C MET A 349 -27.14 -6.33 -26.22
N PHE A 350 -27.60 -5.23 -26.82
CA PHE A 350 -27.47 -3.90 -26.21
C PHE A 350 -28.27 -3.78 -24.91
N GLU A 351 -29.49 -4.31 -24.85
CA GLU A 351 -30.30 -4.29 -23.63
C GLU A 351 -29.67 -5.10 -22.50
N GLU A 352 -29.05 -6.24 -22.82
CA GLU A 352 -28.28 -7.02 -21.86
C GLU A 352 -27.06 -6.25 -21.35
N VAL A 353 -26.25 -5.68 -22.26
CA VAL A 353 -25.08 -4.86 -21.90
C VAL A 353 -25.48 -3.68 -21.04
N HIS A 354 -26.55 -2.96 -21.41
CA HIS A 354 -27.00 -1.80 -20.65
C HIS A 354 -27.47 -2.20 -19.25
N ARG A 355 -28.24 -3.27 -19.14
CA ARG A 355 -28.71 -3.79 -17.85
C ARG A 355 -27.55 -4.22 -16.95
N THR A 356 -26.53 -4.89 -17.48
CA THR A 356 -25.40 -5.36 -16.66
C THR A 356 -24.45 -4.22 -16.31
N GLN A 357 -24.03 -3.43 -17.29
CA GLN A 357 -22.98 -2.42 -17.10
C GLN A 357 -23.41 -1.21 -16.28
N ALA A 358 -24.70 -0.86 -16.26
CA ALA A 358 -25.20 0.14 -15.32
C ALA A 358 -24.97 -0.26 -13.85
N THR A 359 -24.99 -1.56 -13.55
CA THR A 359 -24.73 -2.08 -12.19
C THR A 359 -23.24 -2.20 -11.84
N TRP A 360 -22.36 -2.06 -12.83
CA TRP A 360 -20.92 -2.09 -12.61
C TRP A 360 -20.44 -0.73 -12.12
N LEU A 361 -19.27 -0.68 -11.48
CA LEU A 361 -18.78 0.55 -10.87
C LEU A 361 -17.33 0.83 -11.27
N ILE A 362 -17.09 1.99 -11.87
CA ILE A 362 -15.75 2.57 -12.07
C ILE A 362 -15.62 3.75 -11.11
N PRO A 363 -14.88 3.64 -9.99
CA PRO A 363 -14.80 4.71 -9.00
C PRO A 363 -14.13 5.98 -9.51
N ASP A 364 -13.17 5.86 -10.41
CA ASP A 364 -12.47 7.00 -10.99
C ASP A 364 -13.35 7.66 -12.07
N THR A 365 -13.73 8.91 -11.84
CA THR A 365 -14.66 9.63 -12.71
C THR A 365 -14.05 9.93 -14.07
N GLN A 366 -12.75 10.23 -14.13
CA GLN A 366 -12.08 10.52 -15.40
C GLN A 366 -12.01 9.26 -16.26
N LEU A 367 -11.59 8.13 -15.69
CA LEU A 367 -11.56 6.84 -16.38
C LEU A 367 -12.95 6.43 -16.87
N ARG A 368 -13.98 6.68 -16.04
CA ARG A 368 -15.37 6.39 -16.39
C ARG A 368 -15.80 7.16 -17.62
N GLU A 369 -15.59 8.47 -17.64
CA GLU A 369 -15.94 9.33 -18.78
C GLU A 369 -15.13 8.99 -20.03
N GLU A 370 -13.82 8.77 -19.90
CA GLU A 370 -12.98 8.34 -21.03
C GLU A 370 -13.50 7.04 -21.66
N LEU A 371 -13.95 6.08 -20.85
CA LEU A 371 -14.50 4.83 -21.35
C LEU A 371 -15.87 5.02 -22.01
N ARG A 372 -16.75 5.86 -21.44
CA ARG A 372 -18.05 6.22 -22.03
C ARG A 372 -17.89 6.90 -23.38
N ILE A 373 -16.97 7.86 -23.47
CA ILE A 373 -16.62 8.53 -24.72
C ILE A 373 -16.15 7.50 -25.74
N SER A 374 -15.19 6.66 -25.37
CA SER A 374 -14.66 5.63 -26.28
C SER A 374 -15.75 4.66 -26.77
N ILE A 375 -16.68 4.24 -25.90
CA ILE A 375 -17.82 3.40 -26.32
C ILE A 375 -18.71 4.17 -27.31
N SER A 376 -19.03 5.43 -27.02
CA SER A 376 -19.88 6.27 -27.86
C SER A 376 -19.26 6.50 -29.24
N GLU A 377 -17.96 6.76 -29.31
CA GLU A 377 -17.21 6.97 -30.56
C GLU A 377 -17.27 5.77 -31.51
N HIS A 378 -17.43 4.55 -30.99
CA HIS A 378 -17.53 3.35 -31.81
C HIS A 378 -18.98 2.96 -32.08
N LEU A 379 -19.85 3.03 -31.07
CA LEU A 379 -21.24 2.58 -31.16
C LEU A 379 -22.10 3.52 -32.01
N ILE A 380 -22.02 4.82 -31.72
CA ILE A 380 -22.94 5.81 -32.29
C ILE A 380 -22.76 5.97 -33.80
N PRO A 381 -21.53 6.14 -34.34
CA PRO A 381 -21.34 6.24 -35.78
C PRO A 381 -21.74 4.95 -36.51
N ALA A 382 -21.43 3.78 -35.94
CA ALA A 382 -21.81 2.49 -36.51
C ALA A 382 -23.34 2.33 -36.57
N TYR A 383 -24.04 2.65 -35.48
CA TYR A 383 -25.50 2.56 -35.43
C TYR A 383 -26.16 3.56 -36.36
N ARG A 384 -25.71 4.83 -36.35
CA ARG A 384 -26.23 5.90 -37.22
C ARG A 384 -26.08 5.54 -38.70
N SER A 385 -24.92 5.01 -39.09
CA SER A 385 -24.66 4.56 -40.46
C SER A 385 -25.53 3.36 -40.85
N PHE A 386 -25.66 2.37 -39.97
CA PHE A 386 -26.50 1.20 -40.20
C PHE A 386 -27.98 1.58 -40.34
N LEU A 387 -28.48 2.41 -39.41
CA LEU A 387 -29.85 2.90 -39.42
C LEU A 387 -30.12 3.73 -40.68
N GLY A 388 -29.26 4.68 -41.02
CA GLY A 388 -29.43 5.52 -42.21
C GLY A 388 -29.55 4.74 -43.53
N ARG A 389 -28.82 3.62 -43.64
CA ARG A 389 -28.83 2.78 -44.85
C ARG A 389 -30.03 1.83 -44.93
N PHE A 390 -30.48 1.31 -43.78
CA PHE A 390 -31.44 0.20 -43.78
C PHE A 390 -32.83 0.53 -43.22
N ARG A 391 -33.02 1.73 -42.65
CA ARG A 391 -34.29 2.17 -42.04
C ARG A 391 -35.49 2.05 -42.97
N SER A 392 -35.39 2.53 -44.21
CA SER A 392 -36.48 2.50 -45.21
C SER A 392 -36.94 1.07 -45.55
N HIS A 393 -36.03 0.09 -45.49
CA HIS A 393 -36.34 -1.32 -45.74
C HIS A 393 -37.17 -1.97 -44.62
N ILE A 394 -37.12 -1.41 -43.40
CA ILE A 394 -37.89 -1.86 -42.23
C ILE A 394 -39.19 -1.08 -42.09
N GLU A 395 -39.17 0.24 -42.27
CA GLU A 395 -40.35 1.12 -42.19
C GLU A 395 -41.41 0.79 -43.26
N SER A 396 -41.00 0.23 -44.40
CA SER A 396 -41.90 -0.30 -45.43
C SER A 396 -42.59 -1.63 -45.05
N GLY A 397 -42.34 -2.18 -43.86
CA GLY A 397 -42.90 -3.44 -43.37
C GLY A 397 -43.99 -3.28 -42.30
N ARG A 398 -44.58 -4.41 -41.85
CA ARG A 398 -45.50 -4.43 -40.71
C ARG A 398 -44.72 -4.32 -39.39
N HIS A 399 -45.14 -3.41 -38.51
CA HIS A 399 -44.60 -3.19 -37.16
C HIS A 399 -43.10 -2.83 -37.07
N PRO A 400 -42.66 -1.71 -37.67
CA PRO A 400 -41.27 -1.25 -37.60
C PRO A 400 -40.76 -0.99 -36.18
N GLU A 401 -41.64 -0.61 -35.26
CA GLU A 401 -41.38 -0.38 -33.83
C GLU A 401 -40.83 -1.61 -33.09
N ASN A 402 -41.12 -2.81 -33.60
CA ASN A 402 -40.60 -4.06 -33.02
C ASN A 402 -39.14 -4.35 -33.39
N TYR A 403 -38.57 -3.60 -34.34
CA TYR A 403 -37.21 -3.80 -34.85
C TYR A 403 -36.31 -2.60 -34.55
N ILE A 404 -36.80 -1.38 -34.77
CA ILE A 404 -36.06 -0.15 -34.45
C ILE A 404 -36.53 0.32 -33.06
N LYS A 405 -35.89 -0.20 -32.01
CA LYS A 405 -36.25 0.07 -30.60
C LYS A 405 -35.58 1.31 -30.01
N TYR A 406 -34.46 1.73 -30.58
CA TYR A 406 -33.60 2.80 -30.05
C TYR A 406 -33.41 3.88 -31.10
N SER A 407 -33.55 5.15 -30.73
CA SER A 407 -33.00 6.27 -31.49
C SER A 407 -31.48 6.39 -31.25
N VAL A 408 -30.82 7.28 -31.99
CA VAL A 408 -29.40 7.56 -31.74
C VAL A 408 -29.22 8.24 -30.38
N GLU A 409 -30.12 9.16 -30.05
CA GLU A 409 -30.17 9.89 -28.79
C GLU A 409 -30.47 8.97 -27.60
N ASP A 410 -31.30 7.93 -27.80
CA ASP A 410 -31.56 6.90 -26.79
C ASP A 410 -30.27 6.14 -26.45
N LEU A 411 -29.46 5.79 -27.46
CA LEU A 411 -28.18 5.11 -27.24
C LEU A 411 -27.15 6.02 -26.56
N GLU A 412 -27.07 7.28 -26.98
CA GLU A 412 -26.20 8.29 -26.35
C GLU A 412 -26.56 8.46 -24.86
N SER A 413 -27.85 8.58 -24.55
CA SER A 413 -28.33 8.68 -23.17
C SER A 413 -28.05 7.42 -22.36
N ALA A 414 -28.26 6.24 -22.95
CA ALA A 414 -28.03 4.95 -22.33
C ALA A 414 -26.55 4.70 -21.98
N VAL A 415 -25.60 5.20 -22.77
CA VAL A 415 -24.16 5.09 -22.45
C VAL A 415 -23.78 5.91 -21.21
N LEU A 416 -24.48 7.01 -20.94
CA LEU A 416 -24.26 7.82 -19.74
C LEU A 416 -24.61 7.07 -18.45
N ASP A 417 -25.47 6.05 -18.51
CA ASP A 417 -25.83 5.23 -17.35
C ASP A 417 -24.75 4.19 -16.99
N PHE A 418 -23.80 3.89 -17.89
CA PHE A 418 -22.83 2.82 -17.68
C PHE A 418 -21.87 3.13 -16.54
N PHE A 419 -21.59 2.13 -15.71
CA PHE A 419 -20.59 2.18 -14.65
C PHE A 419 -20.91 3.08 -13.43
N GLU A 420 -22.16 3.50 -13.27
CA GLU A 420 -22.62 4.26 -12.09
C GLU A 420 -22.81 3.39 -10.84
N GLY A 421 -22.92 2.06 -10.99
CA GLY A 421 -23.19 1.14 -9.89
C GLY A 421 -24.66 1.14 -9.44
N CYS A 422 -25.56 1.72 -10.23
CA CYS A 422 -26.98 1.81 -9.94
C CYS A 422 -27.78 0.95 -10.93
N PRO A 423 -28.72 0.11 -10.46
CA PRO A 423 -29.61 -0.60 -11.36
C PRO A 423 -30.49 0.41 -12.12
N VAL A 424 -30.57 0.26 -13.45
CA VAL A 424 -31.39 1.12 -14.32
C VAL A 424 -32.83 1.09 -13.83
N SER A 425 -33.34 2.23 -13.35
CA SER A 425 -34.75 2.37 -13.03
C SER A 425 -35.58 2.29 -14.31
N GLN A 426 -36.44 1.28 -14.44
CA GLN A 426 -37.33 1.04 -15.59
C GLN A 426 -38.35 2.17 -15.87
N HIS A 427 -38.28 3.31 -15.18
CA HIS A 427 -39.30 4.37 -15.24
C HIS A 427 -39.00 5.52 -16.20
N SER A 428 -37.83 5.60 -16.82
CA SER A 428 -37.51 6.72 -17.74
C SER A 428 -38.11 6.57 -19.15
N ARG A 429 -38.55 5.36 -19.56
CA ARG A 429 -39.11 5.11 -20.91
C ARG A 429 -40.57 5.55 -21.14
N LYS A 430 -41.21 6.29 -20.21
CA LYS A 430 -42.62 6.74 -20.36
C LYS A 430 -42.81 8.26 -20.52
N ARG A 431 -41.76 9.05 -20.71
CA ARG A 431 -41.90 10.48 -21.05
C ARG A 431 -41.44 10.75 -22.47
N SER A 432 -42.31 10.43 -23.42
CA SER A 432 -42.45 11.06 -24.74
C SER A 432 -43.66 10.39 -25.40
N GLN A 433 -44.86 10.86 -25.06
CA GLN A 433 -46.04 10.77 -25.91
C GLN A 433 -46.20 12.11 -26.62
#